data_AF-A0A7W5F8H5-F1
#
_entry.id   AF-A0A7W5F8H5-F1
#
_cell.length_a   1.000
_cell.length_b   1.000
_cell.length_c   1.000
_cell.angle_alpha   90.00
_cell.angle_beta   90.00
_cell.angle_gamma   90.00
#
_symmetry.space_group_name_H-M   'P 1'
#
loop_
_entity.id
_entity.type
_entity.pdbx_description
1 polymer ?
#
loop_
_entity_poly.entity_id
_entity_poly.type
_entity_poly.pdbx_seq_one_letter_code
_entity_poly.pdbx_strand_id
1 'polypeptide(L)' 'MTHDLERLLRWEHAGATWEAIWPRADEVTIVLCTCDSGEEVDRYTSAAADLLEHVRGQSGAEPR' A
#
# COMPACT_ATOMS: atom_id res chain seq x y z
N MET A 1 1.43 7.83 -12.80
CA MET A 1 0.79 7.89 -11.48
C MET A 1 -0.69 7.60 -11.60
N THR A 2 -1.09 6.45 -11.07
CA THR A 2 -2.50 6.05 -10.97
C THR A 2 -3.12 6.67 -9.71
N HIS A 3 -4.42 6.94 -9.72
CA HIS A 3 -5.16 7.45 -8.56
C HIS A 3 -4.92 6.62 -7.29
N ASP A 4 -4.77 5.30 -7.46
CA ASP A 4 -4.45 4.35 -6.39
C ASP A 4 -3.07 4.58 -5.74
N LEU A 5 -2.07 4.98 -6.53
CA LEU A 5 -0.75 5.33 -6.00
C LEU A 5 -0.78 6.69 -5.29
N GLU A 6 -1.45 7.68 -5.87
CA GLU A 6 -1.60 9.00 -5.24
C GLU A 6 -2.28 8.87 -3.87
N ARG A 7 -3.26 7.96 -3.75
CA ARG A 7 -3.92 7.62 -2.49
C ARG A 7 -2.94 7.03 -1.47
N LEU A 8 -2.12 6.06 -1.86
CA LEU A 8 -1.12 5.44 -0.97
C LEU A 8 -0.08 6.47 -0.50
N LEU A 9 0.49 7.26 -1.41
CA LEU A 9 1.48 8.28 -1.09
C LEU A 9 0.92 9.33 -0.12
N ARG A 10 -0.35 9.71 -0.29
CA ARG A 10 -1.02 10.61 0.65
C ARG A 10 -1.16 9.98 2.03
N TRP A 11 -1.42 8.67 2.11
CA TRP A 11 -1.50 7.93 3.37
C TRP A 11 -0.15 7.89 4.08
N GLU A 12 0.93 7.61 3.35
CA GLU A 12 2.30 7.66 3.85
C GLU A 12 2.68 9.06 4.35
N HIS A 13 2.31 10.10 3.60
CA HIS A 13 2.55 11.49 4.00
C HIS A 13 1.75 11.89 5.25
N ALA A 14 0.61 11.24 5.52
CA ALA A 14 -0.13 11.44 6.76
C ALA A 14 0.52 10.71 7.96
N GLY A 15 1.57 9.93 7.74
CA GLY A 15 2.24 9.12 8.78
C GLY A 15 1.48 7.86 9.18
N ALA A 16 0.46 7.47 8.40
CA ALA A 16 -0.33 6.28 8.67
C ALA A 16 0.31 5.04 8.05
N THR A 17 0.09 3.89 8.69
CA THR A 17 0.66 2.61 8.25
C THR A 17 -0.23 1.95 7.20
N TRP A 18 0.37 1.08 6.40
CA TRP A 18 -0.32 0.31 5.39
C TRP A 18 0.38 -1.02 5.19
N GLU A 19 -0.35 -2.00 4.67
CA GLU A 19 0.14 -3.34 4.38
C GLU A 19 -0.18 -3.71 2.93
N ALA A 20 0.75 -4.40 2.29
CA ALA A 20 0.56 -4.90 0.93
C ALA A 20 0.43 -6.42 0.94
N ILE A 21 -0.68 -6.88 0.38
CA ILE A 21 -0.96 -8.30 0.18
C ILE A 21 -0.88 -8.56 -1.32
N TRP A 22 -0.06 -9.55 -1.69
CA TRP A 22 0.17 -9.92 -3.08
C TRP A 22 -0.61 -11.20 -3.42
N PRO A 23 -1.90 -11.12 -3.78
CA PRO A 23 -2.66 -12.30 -4.16
C PRO A 23 -2.11 -12.94 -5.44
N ARG A 24 -1.53 -12.14 -6.35
CA ARG A 24 -0.93 -12.57 -7.62
C ARG A 24 0.28 -11.70 -7.98
N ALA A 25 1.07 -12.13 -8.97
CA ALA A 25 2.26 -11.40 -9.39
C ALA A 25 1.97 -10.00 -9.96
N ASP A 26 0.81 -9.81 -10.58
CA ASP A 26 0.40 -8.58 -11.28
C ASP A 26 -0.67 -7.78 -10.53
N GLU A 27 -1.01 -8.18 -9.30
CA GLU A 27 -2.08 -7.58 -8.53
C GLU A 27 -1.64 -7.44 -7.07
N VAL A 28 -1.92 -6.28 -6.48
CA VAL A 28 -1.67 -6.00 -5.08
C VAL A 28 -2.93 -5.46 -4.41
N THR A 29 -3.18 -5.94 -3.21
CA THR A 29 -4.20 -5.40 -2.31
C THR A 29 -3.50 -4.57 -1.25
N ILE A 30 -3.83 -3.29 -1.19
CA ILE A 30 -3.34 -2.35 -0.20
C ILE A 30 -4.36 -2.25 0.91
N VAL A 31 -3.92 -2.51 2.14
CA VAL A 31 -4.68 -2.34 3.36
C VAL A 31 -4.15 -1.09 4.05
N LEU A 32 -5.00 -0.09 4.22
CA LEU A 32 -4.69 1.17 4.90
C LEU A 32 -5.09 1.04 6.37
N CYS A 33 -4.12 1.20 7.26
CA CYS A 33 -4.32 1.02 8.70
C CYS A 33 -4.30 2.37 9.43
N THR A 34 -5.05 2.47 10.53
CA THR A 34 -5.02 3.68 11.38
C THR A 34 -3.64 3.85 12.00
N CYS A 35 -3.22 5.11 12.16
CA CYS A 35 -1.96 5.45 12.82
C CYS A 35 -1.93 5.07 14.32
N ASP A 36 -3.10 4.94 14.97
CA ASP A 36 -3.20 4.84 16.43
C ASP A 36 -3.39 3.39 16.93
N SER A 37 -4.18 2.57 16.22
CA SER A 37 -4.48 1.18 16.63
C SER A 37 -4.12 0.13 15.59
N GLY A 38 -3.67 0.54 14.39
CA GLY A 38 -3.37 -0.41 13.29
C GLY A 38 -4.62 -1.11 12.74
N GLU A 39 -5.81 -0.57 12.99
CA GLU A 39 -7.06 -1.11 12.45
C GLU A 39 -7.19 -0.78 10.96
N GLU A 40 -7.66 -1.75 10.16
CA GLU A 40 -8.00 -1.55 8.75
C GLU A 40 -9.08 -0.45 8.64
N VAL A 41 -8.71 0.68 8.03
CA VAL A 41 -9.63 1.77 7.69
C VAL A 41 -10.24 1.54 6.34
N ASP A 42 -9.40 1.11 5.39
CA ASP A 42 -9.77 0.95 4.00
C ASP A 42 -8.87 -0.08 3.35
N ARG A 43 -9.38 -0.77 2.34
CA ARG A 43 -8.58 -1.64 1.50
C ARG A 43 -9.02 -1.54 0.06
N TYR A 44 -8.06 -1.63 -0.85
CA TYR A 44 -8.34 -1.64 -2.27
C TYR A 44 -7.34 -2.51 -3.02
N THR A 45 -7.79 -3.05 -4.15
CA THR A 45 -6.98 -3.91 -5.01
C THR A 45 -6.68 -3.17 -6.31
N SER A 46 -5.42 -3.21 -6.70
CA SER A 46 -4.92 -2.51 -7.87
C SER A 46 -3.90 -3.39 -8.62
N ALA A 47 -3.99 -3.36 -9.95
CA ALA A 47 -3.05 -4.00 -10.87
C ALA A 47 -2.23 -2.94 -11.65
N ALA A 48 -2.10 -1.73 -11.09
CA ALA A 48 -1.40 -0.63 -11.74
C ALA A 48 0.11 -0.79 -11.60
N ALA A 49 0.84 -0.84 -12.72
CA ALA A 49 2.30 -1.03 -12.73
C ALA A 49 3.05 -0.05 -11.79
N ASP A 50 2.70 1.24 -11.81
CA ASP A 50 3.30 2.29 -10.97
C ASP A 50 3.17 1.98 -9.46
N LEU A 51 1.99 1.50 -9.04
CA LEU A 51 1.75 1.07 -7.65
C LEU A 51 2.53 -0.21 -7.34
N LEU A 52 2.53 -1.19 -8.24
CA LEU A 52 3.24 -2.46 -8.03
C LEU A 52 4.75 -2.20 -7.87
N GLU A 53 5.34 -1.32 -8.67
CA GLU A 53 6.76 -0.94 -8.56
C GLU A 53 7.06 -0.24 -7.23
N HIS A 54 6.23 0.73 -6.82
CA HIS A 54 6.37 1.42 -5.54
C HIS A 54 6.32 0.45 -4.36
N VAL A 55 5.29 -0.40 -4.34
CA VAL A 55 5.06 -1.34 -3.24
C VAL A 55 6.14 -2.41 -3.21
N ARG A 56 6.62 -2.91 -4.34
CA ARG A 56 7.77 -3.85 -4.38
C ARG A 56 9.03 -3.22 -3.79
N GLY A 57 9.26 -1.94 -4.03
CA GLY A 57 10.37 -1.19 -3.43
C GLY A 57 10.27 -1.11 -1.91
N GLN A 58 9.06 -0.94 -1.37
CA GLN A 58 8.80 -0.82 0.07
C GLN A 58 8.70 -2.19 0.78
N SER A 59 8.05 -3.19 0.19
CA SER A 59 7.93 -4.56 0.75
C SER A 59 9.26 -5.33 0.73
N GLY A 60 10.21 -4.92 -0.11
CA GLY A 60 11.58 -5.43 -0.10
C GLY A 60 12.45 -4.86 1.03
N ALA A 61 11.98 -3.86 1.76
CA ALA A 61 12.60 -3.41 3.00
C ALA A 61 12.13 -4.35 4.13
N GLU A 62 12.97 -5.30 4.50
CA GLU A 62 12.76 -6.20 5.64
C GLU A 62 12.27 -5.43 6.88
N PRO A 63 11.19 -5.87 7.55
CA PRO A 63 10.81 -5.28 8.84
C PRO A 63 11.83 -5.67 9.92
N ARG A 64 12.36 -4.66 10.62
CA ARG A 64 13.14 -4.82 11.85
C ARG A 64 12.24 -4.93 13.07
#